data_AF-A0A5C7MVF5-F1
#
_entry.id   AF-A0A5C7MVF5-F1
#
_cell.length_a   1.000
_cell.length_b   1.000
_cell.length_c   1.000
_cell.angle_alpha   90.00
_cell.angle_beta   90.00
_cell.angle_gamma   90.00
#
_symmetry.space_group_name_H-M   'P 1'
#
loop_
_entity.id
_entity.type
_entity.pdbx_description
1 polymer ?
#
loop_
_entity_poly.entity_id
_entity_poly.type
_entity_poly.pdbx_seq_one_letter_code
_entity_poly.pdbx_strand_id
1 'polypeptide(L)'
;MMVLGVLAAVGSVAWYGFGMFNDQAKAAIRNNPGVIEAVGEIREIRMDFTATGNTSGAETFAYRIEGERANGLLVGRFVTVSGDTEELREGRLTLDDGRVIALPISATPSSP
;
A
#
# COMPACT_ATOMS: atom_id res chain seq x y z
N MET A 1 18.56 -37.71 -3.24
CA MET A 1 17.70 -36.90 -2.36
C MET A 1 18.40 -35.59 -2.02
N MET A 2 18.42 -34.61 -2.94
CA MET A 2 18.94 -33.24 -2.66
C MET A 2 18.53 -32.26 -3.78
N VAL A 3 17.23 -32.03 -4.00
CA VAL A 3 16.75 -30.96 -4.93
C VAL A 3 15.45 -30.31 -4.41
N LEU A 4 15.37 -30.04 -3.09
CA LEU A 4 14.15 -29.48 -2.48
C LEU A 4 14.41 -28.45 -1.36
N GLY A 5 15.62 -27.88 -1.30
CA GLY A 5 15.99 -26.89 -0.27
C GLY A 5 15.98 -25.43 -0.73
N VAL A 6 16.11 -25.16 -2.02
CA VAL A 6 16.30 -23.78 -2.54
C VAL A 6 14.97 -23.04 -2.71
N LEU A 7 13.88 -23.73 -3.04
CA LEU A 7 12.56 -23.08 -3.20
C LEU A 7 11.95 -22.62 -1.88
N ALA A 8 12.21 -23.33 -0.77
CA ALA A 8 11.70 -22.94 0.54
C ALA A 8 12.39 -21.70 1.10
N ALA A 9 13.71 -21.55 0.86
CA ALA A 9 14.48 -20.39 1.32
C ALA A 9 14.18 -19.12 0.50
N VAL A 10 14.01 -19.25 -0.82
CA VAL A 10 13.59 -18.11 -1.67
C VAL A 10 12.15 -17.70 -1.34
N GLY A 11 11.27 -18.69 -1.14
CA GLY A 11 9.90 -18.45 -0.71
C GLY A 11 9.82 -17.71 0.62
N SER A 12 10.61 -18.10 1.63
CA SER A 12 10.59 -17.44 2.95
C SER A 12 11.19 -16.03 2.95
N VAL A 13 12.27 -15.79 2.19
CA VAL A 13 12.84 -14.44 2.04
C VAL A 13 11.88 -13.50 1.30
N ALA A 14 11.25 -13.98 0.22
CA ALA A 14 10.24 -13.22 -0.50
C ALA A 14 9.01 -12.93 0.37
N TRP A 15 8.55 -13.91 1.16
CA TRP A 15 7.42 -13.74 2.09
C TRP A 15 7.72 -12.72 3.18
N TYR A 16 8.94 -12.75 3.72
CA TYR A 16 9.39 -11.80 4.75
C TYR A 16 9.51 -10.38 4.19
N GLY A 17 10.16 -10.21 3.03
CA GLY A 17 10.27 -8.92 2.37
C GLY A 17 8.91 -8.33 2.00
N PHE A 18 7.99 -9.17 1.52
CA PHE A 18 6.62 -8.74 1.20
C PHE A 18 5.81 -8.32 2.43
N GLY A 19 5.97 -9.03 3.56
CA GLY A 19 5.33 -8.66 4.82
C GLY A 19 5.78 -7.27 5.30
N MET A 20 7.10 -7.03 5.28
CA MET A 20 7.68 -5.74 5.65
C MET A 20 7.21 -4.61 4.72
N PHE A 21 7.24 -4.82 3.41
CA PHE A 21 6.69 -3.89 2.42
C PHE A 21 5.23 -3.54 2.73
N ASN A 22 4.40 -4.54 2.99
CA ASN A 22 2.97 -4.35 3.23
C ASN A 22 2.70 -3.54 4.51
N ASP A 23 3.49 -3.74 5.56
CA ASP A 23 3.35 -2.97 6.79
C ASP A 23 3.77 -1.51 6.59
N GLN A 24 4.84 -1.25 5.84
CA GLN A 24 5.27 0.11 5.49
C GLN A 24 4.25 0.83 4.59
N ALA A 25 3.72 0.15 3.57
CA ALA A 25 2.68 0.71 2.72
C ALA A 25 1.43 1.09 3.53
N LYS A 26 1.00 0.23 4.47
CA LYS A 26 -0.10 0.55 5.40
C LYS A 26 0.22 1.77 6.28
N ALA A 27 1.46 1.90 6.76
CA ALA A 27 1.89 3.07 7.53
C ALA A 27 1.83 4.35 6.69
N ALA A 28 2.31 4.31 5.44
CA ALA A 28 2.22 5.44 4.51
C ALA A 28 0.76 5.86 4.24
N ILE A 29 -0.14 4.89 4.06
CA ILE A 29 -1.59 5.15 3.91
C ILE A 29 -2.17 5.81 5.16
N ARG A 30 -1.84 5.29 6.36
CA ARG A 30 -2.34 5.84 7.63
C ARG A 30 -1.89 7.27 7.89
N ASN A 31 -0.70 7.63 7.42
CA ASN A 31 -0.14 8.96 7.61
C ASN A 31 -0.49 9.94 6.49
N ASN A 32 -1.20 9.52 5.44
CA ASN A 32 -1.58 10.38 4.34
C ASN A 32 -2.78 11.27 4.72
N PRO A 33 -2.64 12.60 4.75
CA PRO A 33 -3.72 13.51 5.16
C PRO A 33 -4.96 13.40 4.27
N GLY A 34 -4.80 13.18 2.96
CA GLY A 34 -5.92 13.02 2.03
C GLY A 34 -6.73 11.76 2.26
N VAL A 35 -6.09 10.67 2.69
CA VAL A 35 -6.80 9.45 3.12
C VAL A 35 -7.57 9.72 4.41
N ILE A 36 -6.92 10.30 5.43
CA ILE A 36 -7.55 10.60 6.72
C ILE A 36 -8.75 11.56 6.56
N GLU A 37 -8.60 12.58 5.73
CA GLU A 37 -9.68 13.53 5.43
C GLU A 37 -10.87 12.81 4.79
N ALA A 38 -10.59 11.91 3.83
CA ALA A 38 -11.61 11.17 3.09
C ALA A 38 -12.38 10.15 3.94
N VAL A 39 -11.68 9.34 4.74
CA VAL A 39 -12.26 8.16 5.40
C VAL A 39 -12.41 8.30 6.92
N GLY A 40 -11.79 9.31 7.54
CA GLY A 40 -11.76 9.47 8.99
C GLY A 40 -10.77 8.54 9.68
N GLU A 41 -11.07 8.14 10.91
CA GLU A 41 -10.24 7.17 11.63
C GLU A 41 -10.22 5.85 10.87
N ILE A 42 -9.02 5.34 10.55
CA ILE A 42 -8.86 4.12 9.76
C ILE A 42 -8.93 2.89 10.66
N ARG A 43 -10.01 2.11 10.51
CA ARG A 43 -10.26 0.87 11.24
C ARG A 43 -9.47 -0.30 10.67
N GLU A 44 -9.50 -0.48 9.35
CA GLU A 44 -8.79 -1.55 8.67
C GLU A 44 -8.12 -1.08 7.36
N ILE A 45 -6.96 -1.68 7.07
CA ILE A 45 -6.31 -1.60 5.76
C ILE A 45 -5.92 -3.02 5.35
N ARG A 46 -6.42 -3.47 4.19
CA ARG A 46 -6.15 -4.79 3.64
C ARG A 46 -5.69 -4.67 2.21
N MET A 47 -4.58 -5.33 1.86
CA MET A 47 -4.18 -5.41 0.46
C MET A 47 -5.24 -6.20 -0.33
N ASP A 48 -5.65 -5.67 -1.47
CA ASP A 48 -6.49 -6.35 -2.43
C ASP A 48 -5.61 -6.92 -3.54
N PHE A 49 -5.24 -8.20 -3.42
CA PHE A 49 -4.38 -8.89 -4.38
C PHE A 49 -4.99 -8.97 -5.79
N THR A 50 -6.32 -9.10 -5.86
CA THR A 50 -7.04 -9.16 -7.14
C THR A 50 -6.96 -7.81 -7.84
N ALA A 51 -7.28 -6.72 -7.13
CA ALA A 51 -7.18 -5.38 -7.69
C ALA A 51 -5.73 -5.01 -8.02
N THR A 52 -4.76 -5.42 -7.19
CA THR A 52 -3.32 -5.23 -7.44
C THR A 52 -2.89 -5.91 -8.73
N GLY A 53 -3.25 -7.19 -8.93
CA GLY A 53 -2.93 -7.95 -10.14
C GLY A 53 -3.61 -7.43 -11.41
N ASN A 54 -4.70 -6.67 -11.28
CA ASN A 54 -5.37 -6.01 -12.39
C ASN A 54 -4.78 -4.64 -12.72
N THR A 55 -3.83 -4.13 -11.92
CA THR A 55 -3.12 -2.89 -12.25
C THR A 55 -2.01 -3.16 -13.25
N SER A 56 -1.74 -2.18 -14.12
CA SER A 56 -0.73 -2.31 -15.17
C SER A 56 0.67 -1.83 -14.75
N GLY A 57 0.85 -1.33 -13.53
CA GLY A 57 2.09 -0.73 -13.05
C GLY A 57 2.89 -1.67 -12.15
N ALA A 58 4.19 -1.82 -12.41
CA ALA A 58 5.09 -2.74 -11.68
C ALA A 58 5.26 -2.42 -10.17
N GLU A 59 4.82 -1.24 -9.74
CA GLU A 59 4.91 -0.74 -8.36
C GLU A 59 3.54 -0.25 -7.85
N THR A 60 2.47 -0.66 -8.53
CA THR A 60 1.11 -0.24 -8.22
C THR A 60 0.43 -1.30 -7.38
N PHE A 61 -0.01 -0.90 -6.18
CA PHE A 61 -0.66 -1.79 -5.24
C PHE A 61 -2.03 -1.24 -4.86
N ALA A 62 -2.98 -2.16 -4.67
CA ALA A 62 -4.34 -1.84 -4.31
C ALA A 62 -4.64 -2.24 -2.86
N TYR A 63 -5.26 -1.33 -2.13
CA TYR A 63 -5.62 -1.50 -0.72
C TYR A 63 -7.08 -1.14 -0.50
N ARG A 64 -7.82 -2.07 0.09
CA ARG A 64 -9.14 -1.78 0.66
C ARG A 64 -8.94 -1.07 1.99
N ILE A 65 -9.61 0.07 2.15
CA ILE A 65 -9.56 0.89 3.35
C ILE A 65 -10.96 0.97 3.94
N GLU A 66 -11.06 0.68 5.23
CA GLU A 66 -12.29 0.84 6.01
C GLU A 66 -12.06 1.92 7.06
N GLY A 67 -12.73 3.06 6.87
CA GLY A 67 -12.68 4.19 7.79
C GLY A 67 -13.96 4.36 8.58
N GLU A 68 -13.94 5.27 9.54
CA GLU A 68 -15.10 5.71 10.31
C GLU A 68 -16.20 6.32 9.42
N ARG A 69 -15.82 7.16 8.44
CA ARG A 69 -16.75 7.94 7.62
C ARG A 69 -17.05 7.29 6.27
N ALA A 70 -16.07 6.61 5.69
CA ALA A 70 -16.18 6.04 4.36
C ALA A 70 -15.26 4.83 4.19
N ASN A 71 -15.61 4.00 3.21
CA ASN A 71 -14.80 2.88 2.75
C ASN A 71 -14.40 3.13 1.30
N GLY A 72 -13.30 2.53 0.86
CA GLY A 72 -12.85 2.67 -0.52
C GLY A 72 -11.70 1.76 -0.91
N LEU A 73 -11.35 1.82 -2.20
CA LEU A 73 -10.21 1.18 -2.80
C LEU A 73 -9.17 2.24 -3.17
N LEU A 74 -8.03 2.21 -2.49
CA LEU A 74 -6.86 2.97 -2.86
C LEU A 74 -6.03 2.15 -3.86
N VAL A 75 -5.74 2.73 -5.02
CA VAL A 75 -4.73 2.22 -5.95
C VAL A 75 -3.61 3.24 -5.99
N GLY A 76 -2.39 2.84 -5.63
CA GLY A 76 -1.26 3.77 -5.56
C GLY A 76 0.08 3.15 -5.90
N ARG A 77 1.02 4.02 -6.30
CA ARG A 77 2.42 3.66 -6.51
C ARG A 77 3.20 3.83 -5.21
N PHE A 78 3.73 2.72 -4.72
CA PHE A 78 4.58 2.68 -3.54
C PHE A 78 6.00 2.44 -4.00
N VAL A 79 6.91 3.36 -3.65
CA VAL A 79 8.32 3.21 -4.00
C VAL A 79 9.17 3.17 -2.74
N THR A 80 10.12 2.24 -2.74
CA THR A 80 11.14 2.12 -1.72
C THR A 80 12.11 3.30 -1.85
N VAL A 81 12.05 4.27 -0.93
CA VAL A 81 12.90 5.48 -0.93
C VAL A 81 14.17 5.31 -0.09
N SER A 82 14.18 4.34 0.82
CA SER A 82 15.37 3.88 1.54
C SER A 82 15.18 2.40 1.89
N GLY A 83 16.23 1.70 2.34
CA GLY A 83 16.26 0.24 2.52
C GLY A 83 14.99 -0.36 3.13
N ASP A 84 14.37 0.35 4.08
CA ASP A 84 13.14 -0.05 4.77
C ASP A 84 12.09 1.08 4.81
N THR A 85 11.97 1.91 3.78
CA THR A 85 10.94 2.98 3.74
C THR A 85 10.21 3.04 2.42
N GLU A 86 8.91 2.75 2.45
CA GLU A 86 7.97 2.98 1.34
C GLU A 86 7.35 4.37 1.39
N GLU A 87 7.29 5.04 0.24
CA GLU A 87 6.57 6.31 0.06
C GLU A 87 5.42 6.13 -0.95
N LEU A 88 4.21 6.59 -0.58
CA LEU A 88 3.09 6.73 -1.53
C LEU A 88 3.35 7.95 -2.42
N ARG A 89 3.86 7.71 -3.62
CA ARG A 89 4.17 8.77 -4.60
C ARG A 89 2.94 9.26 -5.34
N GLU A 90 2.04 8.37 -5.67
CA GLU A 90 0.79 8.74 -6.35
C GLU A 90 -0.27 7.76 -5.96
N GLY A 91 -1.50 8.25 -5.79
CA GLY A 91 -2.60 7.38 -5.41
C GLY A 91 -3.93 7.92 -5.89
N ARG A 92 -4.87 7.00 -6.10
CA ARG A 92 -6.26 7.30 -6.36
C ARG A 92 -7.11 6.49 -5.39
N LEU A 93 -7.79 7.18 -4.50
CA LEU A 93 -8.78 6.59 -3.62
C LEU A 93 -10.16 6.68 -4.27
N THR A 94 -10.74 5.54 -4.61
CA THR A 94 -12.13 5.43 -5.05
C THR A 94 -12.98 5.02 -3.86
N LEU A 95 -13.84 5.90 -3.38
CA LEU A 95 -14.78 5.58 -2.31
C LEU A 95 -15.92 4.70 -2.85
N ASP A 96 -16.55 3.94 -1.96
CA ASP A 96 -17.67 3.06 -2.33
C ASP A 96 -18.91 3.82 -2.82
N ASP A 97 -19.00 5.13 -2.53
CA ASP A 97 -20.02 6.03 -3.07
C ASP A 97 -19.71 6.54 -4.49
N GLY A 98 -18.59 6.11 -5.08
CA GLY A 98 -18.14 6.47 -6.42
C GLY A 98 -17.30 7.75 -6.50
N ARG A 99 -17.14 8.51 -5.40
CA ARG A 99 -16.23 9.67 -5.39
C ARG A 99 -14.79 9.21 -5.56
N VAL A 100 -14.03 10.02 -6.30
CA VAL A 100 -12.63 9.76 -6.59
C VAL A 100 -11.78 10.89 -6.04
N ILE A 101 -10.78 10.53 -5.23
CA ILE A 101 -9.86 11.45 -4.59
C ILE A 101 -8.46 11.13 -5.09
N ALA A 102 -7.83 12.11 -5.74
CA ALA A 102 -6.42 12.02 -6.09
C ALA A 102 -5.60 12.31 -4.82
N LEU A 103 -4.70 11.38 -4.48
CA LEU A 103 -3.75 11.55 -3.40
C LEU A 103 -2.45 12.05 -4.01
N PRO A 104 -2.07 13.32 -3.75
CA PRO A 104 -0.81 13.85 -4.25
C PRO A 104 0.38 13.12 -3.63
N ILE A 105 1.55 13.28 -4.24
CA ILE A 105 2.85 12.90 -3.68
C ILE A 105 2.89 13.24 -2.19
N SER A 106 2.97 12.21 -1.34
CA SER A 106 3.19 12.44 0.08
C SER A 106 4.65 12.79 0.24
N ALA A 107 4.98 14.08 0.10
CA ALA A 107 6.31 14.58 0.37
C ALA A 107 6.67 14.21 1.82
N THR A 108 7.60 13.29 1.99
CA THR A 108 8.23 13.07 3.30
C THR A 108 8.80 14.41 3.78
N PRO A 109 8.58 14.84 5.03
CA PRO A 109 9.27 16.00 5.59
C PRO A 109 10.77 15.73 5.49
N SER A 110 11.46 16.55 4.70
CA SER A 110 12.92 16.65 4.71
C SER A 110 13.37 16.86 6.15
N SER A 111 13.99 15.86 6.76
CA SER A 111 14.79 16.11 7.96
C SER A 111 16.03 16.94 7.56
N PRO A 112 16.39 17.96 8.35
CA PRO A 112 17.54 18.82 8.11
C PRO A 112 18.88 18.08 8.24
#